data_AF-D5BW48-F1
#
_entry.id   AF-D5BW48-F1
#
_cell.length_a   1.000
_cell.length_b   1.000
_cell.length_c   1.000
_cell.angle_alpha   90.00
_cell.angle_beta   90.00
_cell.angle_gamma   90.00
#
_symmetry.space_group_name_H-M   'P 1'
#
loop_
_entity.id
_entity.type
_entity.pdbx_description
1 polymer ?
#
loop_
_entity_poly.entity_id
_entity_poly.type
_entity_poly.pdbx_seq_one_letter_code
_entity_poly.pdbx_strand_id
1 'polypeptide(L)'
;MSVAATTPTKTHTIVLTIRDTLDFTMSQDSWEVSTQGQKINFVVDLANMESIKDSGYDLLWMLKECADREQADISIIHCTPCLHKELCELGLDQYFRIDETQD
;
A
#
# COMPACT_ATOMS: atom_id res chain seq x y z
N MET A 1 -39.66 8.38 -5.85
CA MET A 1 -38.59 7.37 -5.91
C MET A 1 -37.27 8.12 -5.93
N SER A 2 -36.47 8.04 -4.87
CA SER A 2 -35.22 8.77 -4.75
C SER A 2 -34.10 7.95 -5.40
N VAL A 3 -33.60 8.39 -6.54
CA VAL A 3 -32.39 7.85 -7.16
C VAL A 3 -31.19 8.38 -6.39
N ALA A 4 -30.59 7.54 -5.55
CA ALA A 4 -29.28 7.82 -4.99
C ALA A 4 -28.26 7.71 -6.13
N ALA A 5 -27.81 8.87 -6.62
CA ALA A 5 -26.66 8.92 -7.51
C ALA A 5 -25.42 8.60 -6.68
N THR A 6 -24.97 7.35 -6.73
CA THR A 6 -23.65 6.96 -6.22
C THR A 6 -22.63 7.66 -7.11
N THR A 7 -22.15 8.82 -6.67
CA THR A 7 -21.05 9.52 -7.34
C THR A 7 -19.85 8.58 -7.37
N PRO A 8 -19.22 8.32 -8.53
CA PRO A 8 -18.04 7.48 -8.60
C PRO A 8 -16.93 8.17 -7.80
N THR A 9 -16.61 7.61 -6.64
CA THR A 9 -15.45 8.00 -5.84
C THR A 9 -14.21 7.75 -6.69
N LYS A 10 -13.55 8.83 -7.13
CA LYS A 10 -12.24 8.72 -7.75
C LYS A 10 -11.30 8.11 -6.72
N THR A 11 -10.71 6.96 -7.06
CA THR A 11 -9.72 6.28 -6.22
C THR A 11 -8.34 6.76 -6.65
N HIS A 12 -7.57 7.28 -5.71
CA HIS A 12 -6.20 7.69 -5.96
C HIS A 12 -5.28 6.55 -5.53
N THR A 13 -4.66 5.88 -6.51
CA THR A 13 -3.77 4.74 -6.24
C THR A 13 -2.32 5.20 -6.28
N ILE A 14 -1.62 5.00 -5.16
CA ILE A 14 -0.19 5.29 -5.03
C ILE A 14 0.55 3.96 -5.10
N VAL A 15 1.38 3.75 -6.13
CA VAL A 15 2.16 2.52 -6.28
C VAL A 15 3.58 2.75 -5.77
N LEU A 16 4.01 1.93 -4.82
CA LEU A 16 5.34 1.90 -4.23
C LEU A 16 6.04 0.63 -4.70
N THR A 17 7.03 0.78 -5.57
CA THR A 17 7.83 -0.36 -6.03
C THR A 17 9.11 -0.40 -5.20
N ILE A 18 9.27 -1.43 -4.37
CA ILE A 18 10.48 -1.61 -3.57
C ILE A 18 11.49 -2.39 -4.42
N ARG A 19 12.42 -1.69 -5.06
CA ARG A 19 13.62 -2.29 -5.70
C ARG A 19 14.81 -2.16 -4.75
N ASP A 20 15.90 -2.89 -4.99
CA ASP A 20 17.15 -2.97 -4.19
C ASP A 20 17.65 -1.69 -3.47
N THR A 21 17.21 -0.50 -3.88
CA THR A 21 17.34 0.76 -3.13
C THR A 21 15.99 1.48 -3.18
N LEU A 22 15.51 1.90 -2.01
CA LEU A 22 14.17 2.43 -1.82
C LEU A 22 14.15 3.94 -2.16
N ASP A 23 13.59 4.29 -3.32
CA ASP A 23 13.51 5.69 -3.78
C ASP A 23 12.06 6.18 -3.70
N PHE A 24 11.75 6.91 -2.62
CA PHE A 24 10.42 7.44 -2.35
C PHE A 24 10.26 8.77 -3.10
N THR A 25 9.88 8.73 -4.38
CA THR A 25 9.56 9.95 -5.14
C THR A 25 8.10 10.33 -4.94
N MET A 26 7.79 10.89 -3.76
CA MET A 26 6.52 11.60 -3.53
C MET A 26 6.78 13.10 -3.46
N SER A 27 6.39 13.83 -4.50
CA SER A 27 6.32 15.29 -4.42
C SER A 27 5.19 15.69 -3.48
N GLN A 28 5.55 16.26 -2.33
CA GLN A 28 4.63 16.75 -1.28
C GLN A 28 3.50 17.63 -1.86
N ASP A 29 3.80 18.44 -2.88
CA ASP A 29 2.85 19.30 -3.58
C ASP A 29 1.71 18.56 -4.33
N SER A 30 1.83 17.26 -4.61
CA SER A 30 0.76 16.48 -5.28
C SER A 30 -0.27 15.88 -4.32
N TRP A 31 0.03 15.82 -3.02
CA TRP A 31 -0.82 15.19 -2.00
C TRP A 31 -2.03 16.05 -1.62
N GLU A 32 -1.82 17.35 -1.38
CA GLU A 32 -2.86 18.21 -0.79
C GLU A 32 -3.97 18.63 -1.77
N VAL A 33 -3.72 18.61 -3.09
CA VAL A 33 -4.65 19.17 -4.09
C VAL A 33 -5.66 18.12 -4.60
N SER A 34 -5.38 16.83 -4.44
CA SER A 34 -6.12 15.76 -5.15
C SER A 34 -7.00 14.87 -4.28
N THR A 35 -6.87 14.90 -2.94
CA THR A 35 -7.47 13.91 -2.03
C THR A 35 -8.81 14.32 -1.43
N GLN A 36 -9.28 15.56 -1.64
CA GLN A 36 -10.54 16.03 -1.08
C GLN A 36 -11.74 15.25 -1.68
N GLY A 37 -12.26 14.28 -0.92
CA GLY A 37 -13.35 13.40 -1.32
C GLY A 37 -12.93 12.16 -2.13
N GLN A 38 -11.62 11.85 -2.21
CA GLN A 38 -11.10 10.67 -2.90
C GLN A 38 -10.67 9.60 -1.89
N LYS A 39 -10.95 8.34 -2.22
CA LYS A 39 -10.44 7.21 -1.43
C LYS A 39 -8.99 6.96 -1.86
N ILE A 40 -8.06 7.06 -0.93
CA ILE A 40 -6.64 6.80 -1.18
C ILE A 40 -6.39 5.30 -1.01
N ASN A 41 -5.63 4.71 -1.92
CA ASN A 41 -5.18 3.33 -1.83
C ASN A 41 -3.67 3.27 -2.09
N PHE A 42 -2.91 2.74 -1.14
CA PHE A 42 -1.50 2.45 -1.31
C PHE A 42 -1.33 1.04 -1.84
N VAL A 43 -0.52 0.87 -2.87
CA VAL A 43 -0.18 -0.42 -3.46
C VAL A 43 1.32 -0.60 -3.35
N VAL A 44 1.76 -1.58 -2.56
CA VAL A 44 3.16 -1.96 -2.46
C VAL A 44 3.41 -3.13 -3.39
N ASP A 45 4.28 -2.95 -4.37
CA ASP A 45 4.67 -3.99 -5.31
C ASP A 45 6.00 -4.61 -4.88
N LEU A 46 5.95 -5.90 -4.53
CA LEU A 46 7.10 -6.70 -4.12
C LEU A 46 7.64 -7.57 -5.27
N ALA A 47 7.23 -7.30 -6.52
CA ALA A 47 7.72 -8.05 -7.67
C ALA A 47 9.26 -8.08 -7.73
N ASN A 48 9.81 -9.29 -7.87
CA ASN A 48 11.25 -9.59 -7.90
C ASN A 48 11.99 -9.36 -6.56
N MET A 49 11.29 -9.23 -5.43
CA MET A 49 11.94 -9.29 -4.11
C MET A 49 12.10 -10.73 -3.63
N GLU A 50 13.31 -11.09 -3.24
CA GLU A 50 13.60 -12.38 -2.57
C GLU A 50 13.44 -12.31 -1.05
N SER A 51 13.66 -11.13 -0.45
CA SER A 51 13.58 -10.88 1.00
C SER A 51 13.33 -9.40 1.29
N ILE A 52 12.66 -9.07 2.38
CA ILE A 52 12.54 -7.70 2.90
C ILE A 52 13.60 -7.50 3.99
N LYS A 53 14.37 -6.42 3.90
CA LYS A 53 15.34 -6.02 4.94
C LYS A 53 14.64 -5.23 6.05
N ASP A 54 15.26 -5.10 7.23
CA ASP A 54 14.75 -4.31 8.37
C ASP A 54 14.18 -2.95 7.96
N SER A 55 14.90 -2.19 7.12
CA SER A 55 14.46 -0.88 6.62
C SER A 55 13.19 -0.92 5.77
N GLY A 56 12.91 -2.05 5.11
CA GLY A 56 11.67 -2.27 4.38
C GLY A 56 10.49 -2.53 5.31
N TYR A 57 10.71 -3.23 6.42
CA TYR A 57 9.70 -3.41 7.46
C TYR A 57 9.38 -2.10 8.18
N ASP A 58 10.38 -1.27 8.48
CA ASP A 58 10.18 0.08 9.01
C ASP A 58 9.33 0.94 8.07
N LEU A 59 9.56 0.83 6.75
CA LEU A 59 8.75 1.53 5.76
C LEU A 59 7.30 1.03 5.77
N LEU A 60 7.08 -0.28 5.78
CA LEU A 60 5.72 -0.84 5.84
C LEU A 60 4.98 -0.37 7.08
N TRP A 61 5.67 -0.26 8.21
CA TRP A 61 5.10 0.29 9.44
C TRP A 61 4.72 1.76 9.30
N MET A 62 5.62 2.59 8.76
CA MET A 62 5.34 4.00 8.48
C MET A 62 4.18 4.17 7.49
N LEU A 63 4.08 3.28 6.49
CA LEU A 63 2.99 3.29 5.52
C LEU A 63 1.65 3.00 6.19
N LYS A 64 1.62 2.02 7.09
CA LYS A 64 0.47 1.69 7.92
C LYS A 64 0.04 2.90 8.76
N GLU A 65 0.97 3.57 9.44
CA GLU A 65 0.64 4.77 10.23
C GLU A 65 0.10 5.92 9.36
N CYS A 66 0.63 6.08 8.15
CA CYS A 66 0.14 7.04 7.18
C CYS A 66 -1.29 6.69 6.74
N ALA A 67 -1.55 5.44 6.38
CA ALA A 67 -2.86 5.02 5.92
C ALA A 67 -3.94 5.11 7.03
N ASP A 68 -3.59 4.79 8.27
CA ASP A 68 -4.51 4.96 9.41
C ASP A 68 -4.95 6.43 9.58
N ARG A 69 -4.00 7.37 9.44
CA ARG A 69 -4.29 8.80 9.54
C ARG A 69 -5.20 9.29 8.42
N GLU A 70 -4.96 8.78 7.23
CA GLU A 70 -5.60 9.22 5.99
C GLU A 70 -6.84 8.38 5.64
N GLN A 71 -7.18 7.38 6.48
CA GLN A 71 -8.23 6.38 6.23
C GLN A 71 -8.07 5.73 4.84
N ALA A 72 -6.82 5.48 4.46
CA ALA A 72 -6.45 4.86 3.18
C ALA A 72 -6.42 3.34 3.31
N ASP A 73 -6.71 2.64 2.21
CA ASP A 73 -6.44 1.21 2.13
C ASP A 73 -4.96 0.98 1.77
N ILE A 74 -4.41 -0.17 2.19
CA ILE A 74 -3.10 -0.63 1.74
C ILE A 74 -3.22 -2.04 1.17
N SER A 75 -2.67 -2.25 -0.02
CA SER A 75 -2.56 -3.55 -0.68
C SER A 75 -1.10 -3.88 -0.97
N ILE A 76 -0.70 -5.12 -0.76
CA ILE A 76 0.60 -5.65 -1.20
C ILE A 76 0.34 -6.59 -2.37
N ILE A 77 1.01 -6.38 -3.49
CA ILE A 77 0.89 -7.22 -4.68
C ILE A 77 2.20 -7.92 -5.01
N HIS A 78 2.09 -9.02 -5.74
CA HIS A 78 3.21 -9.89 -6.10
C HIS A 78 4.01 -10.38 -4.88
N CYS A 79 3.32 -10.59 -3.76
CA CYS A 79 3.96 -11.11 -2.55
C CYS A 79 4.24 -12.61 -2.73
N THR A 80 5.50 -13.02 -2.60
CA THR A 80 5.83 -14.46 -2.62
C THR A 80 5.40 -15.11 -1.30
N PRO A 81 5.09 -16.42 -1.26
CA PRO A 81 4.72 -17.11 -0.03
C PRO A 81 5.75 -16.97 1.10
N CYS A 82 7.04 -16.89 0.74
CA CYS A 82 8.12 -16.64 1.70
C CYS A 82 7.99 -15.26 2.35
N LEU A 83 7.79 -14.21 1.55
CA LEU A 83 7.62 -12.85 2.05
C LEU A 83 6.33 -12.70 2.86
N HIS A 84 5.23 -13.34 2.43
CA HIS A 84 3.98 -13.34 3.19
C HIS A 84 4.18 -13.98 4.56
N LYS A 85 4.93 -15.09 4.63
CA LYS A 85 5.25 -15.72 5.91
C LYS A 85 6.06 -14.78 6.82
N GLU A 86 7.05 -14.07 6.30
CA GLU A 86 7.82 -13.08 7.08
C GLU A 86 6.90 -11.96 7.61
N LEU A 87 5.97 -11.46 6.80
CA LEU A 87 4.98 -10.46 7.21
C LEU A 87 4.06 -11.01 8.32
N CYS A 88 3.62 -12.27 8.22
CA CYS A 88 2.82 -12.93 9.25
C CYS A 88 3.59 -13.09 10.57
N GLU A 89 4.89 -13.44 10.51
CA GLU A 89 5.74 -13.58 11.70
C GLU A 89 5.90 -12.25 12.45
N LEU A 90 5.85 -11.12 11.73
CA LEU A 90 5.87 -9.77 12.28
C LEU A 90 4.47 -9.24 12.64
N GLY A 91 3.41 -10.00 12.35
CA GLY A 91 2.01 -9.59 12.54
C GLY A 91 1.61 -8.40 11.67
N LEU A 92 2.30 -8.21 10.54
CA LEU A 92 2.06 -7.12 9.58
C LEU A 92 0.95 -7.46 8.59
N ASP A 93 0.74 -8.74 8.31
CA ASP A 93 -0.25 -9.26 7.37
C ASP A 93 -1.67 -8.74 7.63
N GLN A 94 -2.05 -8.60 8.89
CA GLN A 94 -3.38 -8.12 9.29
C GLN A 94 -3.70 -6.67 8.87
N TYR A 95 -2.67 -5.87 8.55
CA TYR A 95 -2.84 -4.47 8.15
C TYR A 95 -2.88 -4.26 6.64
N PHE A 96 -2.58 -5.32 5.87
CA PHE A 96 -2.42 -5.23 4.43
C PHE A 96 -3.35 -6.20 3.73
N ARG A 97 -3.96 -5.77 2.63
CA ARG A 97 -4.57 -6.71 1.69
C ARG A 97 -3.48 -7.33 0.83
N ILE A 98 -3.11 -8.57 1.11
CA ILE A 98 -2.03 -9.27 0.41
C ILE A 98 -2.59 -10.06 -0.78
N ASP A 99 -2.04 -9.81 -1.96
CA ASP A 99 -2.23 -10.59 -3.17
C ASP A 99 -0.96 -11.43 -3.39
N GLU A 100 -1.06 -12.70 -2.99
CA GLU A 100 0.02 -13.67 -3.15
C GLU A 100 0.15 -14.11 -4.60
N THR A 101 1.38 -14.11 -5.11
CA THR A 101 1.67 -14.71 -6.42
C THR A 101 1.54 -16.24 -6.29
N GLN A 102 0.62 -16.85 -7.03
CA GLN A 102 0.63 -18.29 -7.23
C GLN A 102 1.73 -18.61 -8.24
N ASP A 103 2.74 -19.36 -7.81
CA ASP A 103 3.81 -19.91 -8.64
C ASP A 103 3.26 -20.76 -9.81
#